data_AF-A0A535GSB8-F1
#
_entry.id   AF-A0A535GSB8-F1
#
_cell.length_a   1.000
_cell.length_b   1.000
_cell.length_c   1.000
_cell.angle_alpha   90.00
_cell.angle_beta   90.00
_cell.angle_gamma   90.00
#
_symmetry.space_group_name_H-M   'P 1'
#
loop_
_entity.id
_entity.type
_entity.pdbx_description
1 polymer ?
#
loop_
_entity_poly.entity_id
_entity_poly.type
_entity_poly.pdbx_seq_one_letter_code
_entity_poly.pdbx_strand_id
1 'polypeptide(L)' 'LVEFFRVNHSIPDAVGVVLHTPLGTVVHTGDYKFDHTPVDGKPADLGTLGRIGNEGVLLMMGDSTRVESPGYTPS' A
#
# COMPACT_ATOMS: atom_id res chain seq x y z
N LEU A 1 7.51 16.54 -0.88
CA LEU A 1 8.48 15.45 -0.64
C LEU A 1 7.81 14.13 -1.01
N VAL A 2 8.55 13.16 -1.54
CA VAL A 2 8.01 11.85 -1.95
C VAL A 2 8.59 10.77 -1.04
N GLU A 3 7.73 9.92 -0.49
CA GLU A 3 8.08 8.72 0.28
C GLU A 3 7.52 7.47 -0.42
N PHE A 4 8.17 6.33 -0.21
CA PHE A 4 7.74 5.03 -0.71
C PHE A 4 7.54 4.05 0.45
N PHE A 5 6.56 3.16 0.33
CA PHE A 5 6.37 2.05 1.27
C PHE A 5 6.21 0.74 0.51
N ARG A 6 6.72 -0.35 1.08
CA ARG A 6 6.66 -1.67 0.44
C ARG A 6 5.23 -2.21 0.45
N VAL A 7 4.81 -2.77 -0.68
CA VAL A 7 3.58 -3.56 -0.79
C VAL A 7 3.90 -4.96 -1.31
N ASN A 8 3.03 -5.94 -1.04
CA ASN A 8 3.12 -7.24 -1.70
C ASN A 8 2.33 -7.20 -3.01
N HIS A 9 2.89 -7.79 -4.05
CA HIS A 9 2.23 -7.97 -5.34
C HIS A 9 2.80 -9.19 -6.07
N SER A 10 2.40 -9.40 -7.33
CA SER A 10 2.86 -10.49 -8.19
C SER A 10 4.32 -10.37 -8.64
N ILE A 11 4.91 -9.18 -8.55
CA ILE A 11 6.31 -8.88 -8.86
C ILE A 11 7.01 -8.37 -7.59
N PRO A 12 8.26 -8.80 -7.31
CA PRO A 12 9.04 -8.30 -6.17
C PRO A 12 9.28 -6.79 -6.23
N ASP A 13 9.50 -6.19 -5.07
CA ASP A 13 9.86 -4.77 -4.89
C ASP A 13 8.82 -3.77 -5.43
N ALA A 14 7.55 -4.18 -5.47
CA ALA A 14 6.43 -3.28 -5.63
C ALA A 14 6.34 -2.28 -4.45
N VAL A 15 5.97 -1.04 -4.76
CA VAL A 15 5.87 0.06 -3.80
C VAL A 15 4.58 0.84 -3.96
N GLY A 16 4.05 1.31 -2.84
CA GLY A 16 3.13 2.44 -2.81
C GLY A 16 3.89 3.76 -2.69
N VAL A 17 3.25 4.86 -3.06
CA VAL A 17 3.83 6.20 -3.12
C VAL A 17 3.05 7.14 -2.21
N VAL A 18 3.76 7.98 -1.48
CA VAL A 18 3.22 9.02 -0.62
C VAL A 18 3.73 10.37 -1.11
N LEU A 19 2.79 11.24 -1.47
CA LEU A 19 3.07 12.58 -1.96
C LEU A 19 2.66 13.59 -0.88
N HIS A 20 3.64 14.25 -0.28
CA HIS A 20 3.38 15.34 0.65
C HIS A 20 3.26 16.66 -0.09
N THR A 21 2.07 17.27 0.00
CA THR A 21 1.75 18.58 -0.59
C THR A 21 1.39 19.58 0.49
N PRO A 22 1.45 20.90 0.22
CA PRO A 22 0.97 21.91 1.17
C PRO A 22 -0.52 21.78 1.53
N LEU A 23 -1.33 21.09 0.71
CA LEU A 23 -2.75 20.87 0.96
C LEU A 23 -3.02 19.61 1.79
N GLY A 24 -2.05 18.70 1.87
CA GLY A 24 -2.18 17.42 2.56
C GLY A 24 -1.44 16.28 1.87
N THR A 25 -1.53 15.10 2.48
CA THR A 25 -0.86 13.88 2.01
C THR A 25 -1.75 13.14 1.02
N VAL A 26 -1.19 12.79 -0.15
CA VAL A 26 -1.82 11.91 -1.13
C VAL A 26 -1.11 10.56 -1.12
N VAL A 27 -1.87 9.47 -1.00
CA VAL A 27 -1.35 8.10 -1.02
C VAL A 27 -1.81 7.40 -2.31
N HIS A 28 -0.87 6.86 -3.07
CA HIS A 28 -1.14 5.96 -4.18
C HIS A 28 -0.65 4.56 -3.81
N THR A 29 -1.56 3.60 -3.67
CA THR A 29 -1.22 2.24 -3.24
C THR A 29 -0.40 1.45 -4.27
N GLY A 30 -0.61 1.75 -5.57
CA GLY A 30 -0.18 0.85 -6.64
C GLY A 30 -1.06 -0.40 -6.65
N ASP A 31 -0.64 -1.43 -7.36
CA ASP A 31 -1.29 -2.74 -7.28
C ASP A 31 -0.77 -3.45 -6.03
N TYR A 32 -1.67 -3.95 -5.18
CA TYR A 32 -1.27 -4.54 -3.90
C TYR A 32 -2.15 -5.71 -3.46
N LYS A 33 -1.58 -6.57 -2.63
CA LYS A 33 -2.29 -7.48 -1.73
C LYS A 33 -1.63 -7.44 -0.35
N PHE A 34 -2.31 -7.97 0.66
CA PHE A 34 -1.70 -8.27 1.95
C PHE A 34 -1.41 -9.76 2.02
N ASP A 35 -0.13 -10.10 1.87
CA ASP A 35 0.34 -11.47 1.91
C ASP A 35 1.16 -11.69 3.18
N HIS A 36 0.74 -12.66 4.00
CA HIS A 36 1.42 -12.98 5.26
C HIS A 36 2.58 -13.96 5.06
N THR A 37 2.68 -14.60 3.89
CA THR A 37 3.71 -15.59 3.55
C THR A 37 4.28 -15.36 2.15
N PRO A 38 4.75 -14.13 1.81
CA PRO A 38 5.24 -13.84 0.47
C PRO A 38 6.47 -14.68 0.13
N VAL A 39 6.60 -15.08 -1.14
CA VAL A 39 7.66 -15.97 -1.63
C VAL A 39 9.06 -15.44 -1.33
N ASP A 40 9.26 -14.13 -1.35
CA ASP A 40 10.54 -13.50 -1.05
C ASP A 40 10.78 -13.22 0.45
N GLY A 41 9.86 -13.65 1.31
CA GLY A 41 9.92 -13.50 2.76
C GLY A 41 9.76 -12.06 3.26
N LYS A 42 9.37 -11.11 2.40
CA LYS A 42 9.29 -9.69 2.74
C LYS A 42 7.83 -9.18 2.70
N PRO A 43 7.12 -9.14 3.84
CA PRO A 43 5.73 -8.68 3.90
C PRO A 43 5.59 -7.19 3.56
N ALA A 44 4.35 -6.77 3.30
CA ALA A 44 4.00 -5.36 3.14
C ALA A 44 4.32 -4.57 4.42
N ASP A 45 4.72 -3.31 4.26
CA ASP A 45 5.08 -2.44 5.38
C ASP A 45 3.85 -1.78 6.01
N LEU A 46 3.14 -2.57 6.82
CA LEU A 46 1.96 -2.10 7.56
C LEU A 46 2.31 -1.03 8.61
N GLY A 47 3.54 -1.00 9.10
CA GLY A 47 4.00 -0.02 10.08
C GLY A 47 4.05 1.38 9.49
N THR A 48 4.70 1.51 8.33
CA THR A 48 4.74 2.77 7.58
C THR A 48 3.35 3.21 7.15
N LEU A 49 2.52 2.29 6.64
CA LEU A 49 1.14 2.59 6.25
C LEU A 49 0.31 3.10 7.43
N GLY A 50 0.44 2.49 8.60
CA GLY A 50 -0.24 2.92 9.83
C GLY A 50 0.23 4.30 10.31
N ARG A 51 1.53 4.59 10.25
CA ARG A 51 2.09 5.92 10.55
C ARG A 51 1.49 6.99 9.63
N ILE A 52 1.49 6.75 8.32
CA ILE A 52 0.93 7.69 7.32
C ILE A 52 -0.57 7.92 7.58
N GLY A 53 -1.32 6.87 7.92
CA GLY A 53 -2.72 6.98 8.30
C GLY A 53 -2.94 7.89 9.52
N ASN A 54 -2.08 7.77 10.54
CA ASN A 54 -2.14 8.60 11.75
C ASN A 54 -1.76 10.07 11.51
N GLU A 55 -0.89 10.35 10.54
CA GLU A 55 -0.53 11.71 10.14
C GLU A 55 -1.65 12.44 9.37
N GLY A 56 -2.63 11.69 8.85
CA GLY A 56 -3.75 12.19 8.09
C GLY A 56 -3.51 12.15 6.58
N VAL A 57 -4.46 11.54 5.87
CA VAL A 57 -4.44 11.40 4.41
C VAL A 57 -5.58 12.22 3.82
N LEU A 58 -5.23 13.15 2.92
CA LEU A 58 -6.22 13.96 2.19
C LEU A 58 -6.90 13.12 1.11
N LEU A 59 -6.13 12.32 0.37
CA LEU A 59 -6.62 11.48 -0.71
C LEU A 59 -5.84 10.16 -0.73
N MET A 60 -6.58 9.05 -0.85
CA MET A 60 -6.02 7.73 -1.11
C MET A 60 -6.54 7.23 -2.46
N MET A 61 -5.63 6.75 -3.31
CA MET A 61 -5.93 6.05 -4.56
C MET A 61 -5.61 4.57 -4.39
N GLY A 62 -6.66 3.76 -4.28
CA GLY A 62 -6.61 2.32 -4.00
C GLY A 62 -6.83 1.46 -5.25
N ASP A 63 -6.09 0.37 -5.37
CA ASP A 63 -6.40 -0.69 -6.33
C ASP A 63 -7.79 -1.28 -6.04
N SER A 64 -8.59 -1.44 -7.10
CA SER A 64 -9.98 -1.93 -7.06
C SER A 64 -10.17 -3.24 -7.84
N THR A 65 -9.08 -3.84 -8.36
CA THR A 65 -9.12 -5.02 -9.24
C THR A 65 -9.90 -6.20 -8.66
N ARG A 66 -9.92 -6.36 -7.33
CA ARG A 66 -10.63 -7.46 -6.63
C ARG A 66 -11.69 -6.99 -5.65
N VAL A 67 -12.21 -5.77 -5.77
CA VAL A 67 -13.16 -5.19 -4.80
C VAL A 67 -14.46 -5.99 -4.66
N GLU A 68 -14.87 -6.71 -5.71
CA GLU A 68 -16.09 -7.55 -5.71
C GLU A 68 -15.86 -8.96 -5.14
N SER A 69 -14.60 -9.35 -4.86
CA SER A 69 -14.27 -10.66 -4.32
C SER A 69 -14.33 -10.64 -2.78
N PRO A 70 -15.22 -11.41 -2.13
CA PRO A 70 -15.29 -11.44 -0.67
C PRO A 70 -14.08 -12.17 -0.05
N GLY A 71 -13.77 -11.83 1.20
CA GLY A 71 -12.71 -12.47 1.97
C GLY A 71 -11.33 -11.85 1.72
N TYR A 72 -10.31 -12.69 1.59
CA TYR A 72 -8.92 -12.28 1.38
C TYR A 72 -8.30 -13.05 0.21
N THR A 73 -7.32 -12.45 -0.45
CA THR A 73 -6.58 -13.12 -1.54
C THR A 73 -5.59 -14.12 -0.91
N PRO A 74 -5.60 -15.41 -1.31
CA PRO A 74 -4.60 -16.38 -0.86
C PRO A 74 -3.16 -15.93 -1.19
N SER A 75 -2.20 -16.46 -0.42
CA SER A 75 -0.76 -16.28 -0.66
C SER A 75 -0.36 -16.88 -2.01
#